data_AF-A0A356U9I2-F1
#
_entry.id   AF-A0A356U9I2-F1
#
_cell.length_a   1.000
_cell.length_b   1.000
_cell.length_c   1.000
_cell.angle_alpha   90.00
_cell.angle_beta   90.00
_cell.angle_gamma   90.00
#
_symmetry.space_group_name_H-M   'P 1'
#
loop_
_entity.id
_entity.type
_entity.pdbx_description
1 polymer ?
#
loop_
_entity_poly.entity_id
_entity_poly.type
_entity_poly.pdbx_seq_one_letter_code
_entity_poly.pdbx_strand_id
1 'polypeptide(L)' 'MEKGPADPIIKEKILAYLETVEKAKSKDIAKVIKEAKADVDNAIKELAIEDKIEYLYITTTFVALKGKVGEP' A
#
# COMPACT_ATOMS: atom_id res chain seq x y z
N MET A 1 -18.47 -10.41 0.06
CA MET A 1 -18.59 -9.68 -1.22
C MET A 1 -17.19 -9.26 -1.60
N GLU A 2 -16.68 -9.73 -2.73
CA GLU A 2 -15.46 -9.15 -3.30
C GLU A 2 -15.77 -7.69 -3.63
N LYS A 3 -14.93 -6.77 -3.15
CA LYS A 3 -15.00 -5.39 -3.63
C LYS A 3 -14.63 -5.41 -5.12
N GLY A 4 -15.25 -4.53 -5.90
CA GLY A 4 -14.85 -4.28 -7.27
C GLY A 4 -13.40 -3.80 -7.38
N PRO A 5 -12.92 -3.53 -8.60
CA PRO A 5 -11.56 -3.06 -8.81
C PRO A 5 -11.27 -1.81 -7.98
N ALA A 6 -10.06 -1.71 -7.46
CA ALA A 6 -9.64 -0.58 -6.64
C ALA A 6 -9.56 0.70 -7.47
N ASP A 7 -9.96 1.82 -6.86
CA ASP A 7 -9.93 3.13 -7.49
C ASP A 7 -8.49 3.49 -7.92
N PRO A 8 -8.24 3.79 -9.21
CA PRO A 8 -6.93 4.20 -9.70
C PRO A 8 -6.35 5.41 -8.96
N ILE A 9 -7.18 6.36 -8.52
CA ILE A 9 -6.75 7.55 -7.78
C ILE A 9 -6.20 7.15 -6.41
N ILE A 10 -6.80 6.16 -5.75
CA ILE A 10 -6.29 5.64 -4.47
C ILE A 10 -4.95 4.94 -4.68
N LYS A 11 -4.80 4.16 -5.76
CA LYS A 11 -3.52 3.54 -6.12
C LYS A 11 -2.41 4.57 -6.30
N GLU A 12 -2.66 5.63 -7.07
CA GLU A 12 -1.71 6.72 -7.30
C GLU A 12 -1.31 7.42 -6.00
N LYS A 13 -2.27 7.75 -5.13
CA LYS A 13 -2.00 8.35 -3.81
C LYS A 13 -1.13 7.45 -2.93
N ILE A 14 -1.37 6.14 -2.95
CA ILE A 14 -0.55 5.17 -2.20
C ILE A 14 0.89 5.17 -2.71
N LEU A 15 1.09 5.07 -4.02
CA LEU A 15 2.42 5.05 -4.63
C LEU A 15 3.18 6.35 -4.33
N ALA A 16 2.54 7.50 -4.55
CA ALA A 16 3.12 8.81 -4.26
C ALA A 16 3.53 8.95 -2.79
N TYR A 17 2.71 8.45 -1.85
CA TYR A 17 3.08 8.46 -0.44
C TYR A 17 4.27 7.51 -0.15
N LEU A 18 4.26 6.30 -0.71
CA LEU A 18 5.34 5.32 -0.51
C LEU A 18 6.66 5.76 -1.16
N GLU A 19 6.68 6.70 -2.10
CA GLU A 19 7.91 7.35 -2.57
C GLU A 19 8.59 8.16 -1.46
N THR A 20 7.81 8.77 -0.56
CA THR A 20 8.31 9.67 0.51
C THR A 20 8.79 8.95 1.77
N VAL A 21 8.42 7.69 1.96
CA VAL A 21 8.76 6.89 3.14
C VAL A 21 9.45 5.60 2.75
N GLU A 22 10.22 5.02 3.67
CA GLU A 22 10.84 3.71 3.44
C GLU A 22 9.79 2.59 3.41
N LYS A 23 8.87 2.60 4.37
CA LYS A 23 7.77 1.64 4.55
C LYS A 23 6.67 2.23 5.43
N ALA A 24 5.43 1.80 5.26
CA ALA A 24 4.29 2.27 6.06
C ALA A 24 3.27 1.15 6.32
N LYS A 25 2.47 1.28 7.39
CA LYS A 25 1.34 0.37 7.63
C LYS A 25 0.13 0.86 6.84
N SER A 26 -0.71 -0.06 6.35
CA SER A 26 -1.89 0.34 5.57
C SER A 26 -2.84 1.26 6.33
N LYS A 27 -2.93 1.12 7.65
CA LYS A 27 -3.73 2.03 8.52
C LYS A 27 -3.19 3.46 8.53
N ASP A 28 -1.88 3.63 8.42
CA ASP A 28 -1.24 4.94 8.48
C ASP A 28 -1.30 5.59 7.10
N ILE A 29 -1.12 4.81 6.03
CA ILE A 29 -1.38 5.23 4.64
C ILE A 29 -2.79 5.81 4.52
N ALA A 30 -3.83 5.07 4.97
CA ALA A 30 -5.22 5.51 4.88
C ALA A 30 -5.48 6.86 5.58
N LYS A 31 -4.85 7.09 6.74
CA LYS A 31 -4.96 8.37 7.45
C LYS A 31 -4.31 9.52 6.68
N VAL A 32 -3.14 9.29 6.09
CA VAL A 32 -2.39 10.32 5.37
C VAL A 32 -3.10 10.73 4.08
N ILE A 33 -3.56 9.76 3.30
CA ILE A 33 -4.21 10.02 2.02
C ILE A 33 -5.71 10.36 2.15
N LYS A 34 -6.25 10.30 3.38
CA LYS A 34 -7.63 10.60 3.76
C LYS A 34 -8.67 9.76 3.02
N GLU A 35 -8.36 8.47 2.84
CA GLU A 35 -9.24 7.49 2.19
C GLU A 35 -9.70 6.42 3.18
N ALA A 36 -10.82 5.75 2.87
CA ALA A 36 -11.32 4.70 3.72
C ALA A 36 -10.36 3.51 3.75
N LYS A 37 -10.08 2.98 4.94
CA LYS A 37 -9.14 1.87 5.15
C LYS A 37 -9.41 0.66 4.26
N ALA A 38 -10.68 0.34 4.05
CA ALA A 38 -11.07 -0.79 3.22
C ALA A 38 -10.80 -0.57 1.72
N ASP A 39 -10.81 0.68 1.23
CA ASP A 39 -10.45 1.00 -0.16
C ASP A 39 -8.93 1.02 -0.33
N VAL A 40 -8.21 1.53 0.66
CA VAL A 40 -6.75 1.48 0.71
C VAL A 40 -6.24 0.04 0.74
N ASP A 41 -6.80 -0.82 1.58
CA ASP A 41 -6.40 -2.24 1.61
C ASP A 41 -6.70 -2.94 0.27
N ASN A 42 -7.80 -2.60 -0.41
CA ASN A 42 -8.12 -3.14 -1.74
C ASN A 42 -7.08 -2.71 -2.77
N ALA A 43 -6.74 -1.42 -2.79
CA ALA A 43 -5.71 -0.86 -3.67
C ALA A 43 -4.33 -1.46 -3.39
N ILE A 44 -3.94 -1.63 -2.13
CA ILE A 44 -2.67 -2.27 -1.75
C ILE A 44 -2.64 -3.72 -2.26
N LYS A 45 -3.72 -4.50 -2.11
CA LYS A 45 -3.76 -5.88 -2.63
C LYS A 45 -3.53 -5.92 -4.14
N GLU A 46 -4.21 -5.05 -4.89
CA GLU A 46 -4.04 -4.99 -6.34
C GLU A 46 -2.64 -4.50 -6.74
N LEU A 47 -2.10 -3.48 -6.08
CA LEU A 47 -0.74 -3.00 -6.33
C LEU A 47 0.33 -4.07 -6.04
N ALA A 48 0.10 -4.94 -5.06
CA ALA A 48 0.97 -6.07 -4.78
C ALA A 48 0.87 -7.16 -5.85
N ILE A 49 -0.34 -7.43 -6.38
CA ILE A 49 -0.54 -8.33 -7.53
C ILE A 49 0.12 -7.77 -8.79
N GLU A 50 0.10 -6.45 -8.98
CA GLU A 50 0.78 -5.72 -10.06
C GLU A 50 2.31 -5.60 -9.84
N ASP A 51 2.86 -6.19 -8.78
CA ASP A 51 4.29 -6.15 -8.41
C ASP A 51 4.88 -4.73 -8.23
N LYS A 52 4.04 -3.74 -7.94
CA LYS A 52 4.47 -2.35 -7.69
C LYS A 52 4.90 -2.12 -6.25
N ILE A 53 4.36 -2.90 -5.32
CA ILE A 53 4.64 -2.84 -3.90
C ILE A 53 4.85 -4.24 -3.34
N GLU A 54 5.41 -4.32 -2.15
CA GLU A 54 5.56 -5.57 -1.42
C GLU A 54 5.15 -5.44 0.04
N TYR A 55 4.70 -6.56 0.61
CA TYR A 55 4.44 -6.68 2.03
C TYR A 55 5.73 -7.07 2.75
N LEU A 56 6.06 -6.33 3.81
CA LEU A 56 7.20 -6.62 4.65
C LEU A 56 6.70 -7.19 5.98
N TYR A 57 7.12 -8.42 6.30
CA TYR A 57 6.74 -9.14 7.52
C TYR A 57 7.91 -9.19 8.50
N ILE A 58 8.22 -8.04 9.11
CA ILE A 58 9.33 -7.92 10.07
C ILE A 58 8.76 -8.17 11.48
N THR A 59 8.47 -7.10 12.24
CA THR A 59 7.77 -7.18 13.54
C THR A 59 6.25 -7.13 13.38
N THR A 60 5.80 -6.60 12.25
CA THR A 60 4.39 -6.44 11.86
C THR A 60 4.37 -6.27 10.34
N THR A 61 3.17 -6.17 9.77
CA THR A 61 3.00 -5.98 8.33
C THR A 61 3.15 -4.51 7.96
N PHE A 62 4.17 -4.24 7.15
CA PHE A 62 4.31 -2.98 6.44
C PHE A 62 4.13 -3.20 4.93
N VAL A 63 4.02 -2.08 4.23
CA VAL A 63 3.97 -1.99 2.78
C VAL A 63 5.07 -1.03 2.35
N ALA A 64 5.80 -1.39 1.30
CA ALA A 64 6.80 -0.54 0.67
C ALA A 64 6.72 -0.67 -0.86
N LEU A 65 7.31 0.29 -1.58
CA LEU A 65 7.57 0.10 -3.01
C LEU A 65 8.46 -1.12 -3.21
N LYS A 66 8.22 -1.87 -4.28
CA LYS A 66 8.97 -3.08 -4.61
C LYS A 66 10.47 -2.79 -4.64
N GLY A 67 11.26 -3.56 -3.88
CA GLY A 67 12.72 -3.45 -3.85
C GLY A 67 13.26 -2.21 -3.12
N LYS A 68 12.39 -1.40 -2.51
CA LYS A 68 12.82 -0.20 -1.77
C LYS A 68 13.44 -0.54 -0.42
N VAL A 69 12.94 -1.58 0.23
CA VAL A 69 13.49 -2.09 1.49
C VAL A 69 14.25 -3.35 1.16
N GLY A 70 15.53 -3.39 1.49
CA GLY A 70 16.34 -4.59 1.33
C GLY A 70 15.73 -5.77 2.08
N GLU A 71 15.98 -6.98 1.60
CA GLU A 71 15.64 -8.19 2.33
C GLU A 71 16.24 -8.11 3.76
N PRO A 72 15.48 -8.47 4.80
CA PRO A 72 15.96 -8.42 6.17
C PRO A 72 17.13 -9.38 6.45
#